data_AF-A0A0N7J867-F1
#
_entry.id   AF-A0A0N7J867-F1
#
_cell.length_a   1.000
_cell.length_b   1.000
_cell.length_c   1.000
_cell.angle_alpha   90.00
_cell.angle_beta   90.00
_cell.angle_gamma   90.00
#
_symmetry.space_group_name_H-M   'P 1'
#
loop_
_entity.id
_entity.type
_entity.pdbx_description
1 polymer ?
#
loop_
_entity_poly.entity_id
_entity_poly.type
_entity_poly.pdbx_seq_one_letter_code
_entity_poly.pdbx_strand_id
1 'polypeptide(L)'
;MRLELYQQETERLASDLQAMLDAVSQRLHQQQMLSALEQAGVLHALQVLTENAIGKAKVWIKQRQLPVPVSAYDAFAQLHREKIIDDEALRNWTAAIGLRNRIVHDYLNMDMSIIESLVKERKYQLQVQFLLKIISP
;
A
#
# COMPACT_ATOMS: atom_id res chain seq x y z
N MET A 1 0.08 -8.58 -20.59
CA MET A 1 0.86 -9.15 -19.47
C MET A 1 0.16 -10.40 -18.97
N ARG A 2 0.86 -11.53 -18.89
CA ARG A 2 0.31 -12.77 -18.30
C ARG A 2 0.05 -12.53 -16.81
N LEU A 3 -1.13 -12.88 -16.31
CA LEU A 3 -1.54 -12.58 -14.92
C LEU A 3 -0.56 -13.16 -13.89
N GLU A 4 0.03 -14.33 -14.18
CA GLU A 4 1.06 -14.98 -13.37
C GLU A 4 2.32 -14.11 -13.23
N LEU A 5 2.84 -13.58 -14.34
CA LEU A 5 4.02 -12.72 -14.32
C LEU A 5 3.74 -11.42 -13.54
N TYR A 6 2.54 -10.86 -13.71
CA TYR A 6 2.12 -9.71 -12.92
C TYR A 6 2.11 -10.02 -11.42
N GLN A 7 1.53 -11.15 -11.04
CA GLN A 7 1.46 -11.59 -9.65
C GLN A 7 2.88 -11.76 -9.06
N GLN A 8 3.79 -12.43 -9.78
CA GLN A 8 5.19 -12.60 -9.37
C GLN A 8 5.90 -11.26 -9.15
N GLU A 9 5.74 -10.28 -10.05
CA GLU A 9 6.35 -8.97 -9.88
C GLU A 9 5.75 -8.20 -8.70
N THR A 10 4.43 -8.30 -8.47
CA THR A 10 3.80 -7.66 -7.29
C THR A 10 4.27 -8.29 -5.98
N GLU A 11 4.49 -9.60 -5.94
CA GLU A 11 5.00 -10.31 -4.76
C GLU A 11 6.45 -9.94 -4.46
N ARG A 12 7.29 -9.90 -5.50
CA ARG A 12 8.70 -9.51 -5.36
C ARG A 12 8.83 -8.08 -4.84
N LEU A 13 8.13 -7.13 -5.47
CA LEU A 13 8.14 -5.73 -5.05
C LEU A 13 7.62 -5.58 -3.61
N ALA A 14 6.53 -6.26 -3.24
CA ALA A 14 5.98 -6.20 -1.90
C ALA A 14 6.96 -6.75 -0.86
N SER A 15 7.65 -7.86 -1.16
CA SER A 15 8.63 -8.49 -0.28
C SER A 15 9.86 -7.61 -0.08
N ASP A 16 10.38 -7.00 -1.15
CA ASP A 16 11.53 -6.09 -1.10
C ASP A 16 11.23 -4.86 -0.22
N LEU A 17 10.07 -4.21 -0.45
CA LEU A 17 9.66 -3.04 0.33
C LEU A 17 9.30 -3.40 1.77
N GLN A 18 8.71 -4.58 2.00
CA GLN A 18 8.46 -5.08 3.35
C GLN A 18 9.77 -5.24 4.13
N ALA A 19 10.79 -5.85 3.54
CA ALA A 19 12.07 -6.06 4.21
C ALA A 19 12.72 -4.73 4.62
N MET A 20 12.67 -3.73 3.74
CA MET A 20 13.15 -2.38 4.04
C MET A 20 12.38 -1.72 5.20
N LEU A 21 11.04 -1.77 5.15
CA LEU A 21 10.20 -1.17 6.19
C LEU A 21 10.27 -1.92 7.53
N ASP A 22 10.44 -3.24 7.52
CA ASP A 22 10.66 -4.06 8.72
C ASP A 22 11.99 -3.67 9.40
N ALA A 23 13.06 -3.44 8.63
CA ALA A 23 14.33 -2.97 9.16
C ALA A 23 14.22 -1.57 9.77
N VAL A 24 13.50 -0.66 9.10
CA VAL A 24 13.21 0.68 9.66
C VAL A 24 12.38 0.56 10.94
N SER A 25 11.33 -0.26 10.94
CA SER A 25 10.50 -0.51 12.13
C SER A 25 11.35 -0.98 13.31
N GLN A 26 12.28 -1.92 13.11
CA GLN A 26 13.16 -2.40 14.18
C GLN A 26 14.02 -1.27 14.76
N ARG A 27 14.63 -0.44 13.92
CA ARG A 27 15.44 0.71 14.36
C ARG A 27 14.62 1.73 15.12
N LEU A 28 13.41 2.01 14.65
CA LEU A 28 12.48 2.92 15.31
C LEU A 28 12.04 2.43 16.70
N HIS A 29 11.91 1.11 16.92
CA HIS A 29 11.65 0.54 18.25
C HIS A 29 12.85 0.68 19.19
N GLN A 30 14.07 0.70 18.64
CA GLN A 30 15.31 0.99 19.36
C GLN A 30 15.53 2.50 19.59
N GLN A 31 14.52 3.33 19.30
CA GLN A 31 14.58 4.79 19.43
C GLN A 31 15.68 5.46 18.59
N GLN A 32 16.13 4.79 17.53
CA GLN A 32 17.10 5.36 16.61
C GLN A 32 16.40 6.35 15.66
N MET A 33 17.01 7.52 15.51
CA MET A 33 16.54 8.53 14.56
C MET A 33 16.84 8.12 13.12
N LEU A 34 15.92 8.46 12.22
CA LEU A 34 16.13 8.34 10.78
C LEU A 34 16.75 9.62 10.23
N SER A 35 17.72 9.47 9.33
CA SER A 35 18.21 10.56 8.50
C SER A 35 17.14 11.02 7.51
N ALA A 36 17.28 12.24 6.97
CA ALA A 36 16.36 12.77 5.98
C ALA A 36 16.22 11.86 4.73
N LEU A 37 17.31 11.21 4.31
CA LEU A 37 17.27 10.27 3.19
C LEU A 37 16.46 9.01 3.53
N GLU A 38 16.60 8.48 4.75
CA GLU A 38 15.84 7.33 5.21
C GLU A 38 14.35 7.66 5.36
N GLN A 39 14.02 8.85 5.88
CA GLN A 39 12.64 9.34 5.94
C GLN A 39 12.02 9.43 4.54
N ALA A 40 12.74 10.01 3.57
CA ALA A 40 12.29 10.05 2.18
C ALA A 40 12.10 8.63 1.58
N GLY A 41 13.01 7.70 1.91
CA GLY A 41 12.90 6.29 1.51
C GLY A 41 11.65 5.60 2.08
N VAL A 42 11.31 5.87 3.34
CA VAL A 42 10.08 5.35 3.98
C VAL A 42 8.84 5.87 3.26
N LEU A 43 8.77 7.17 3.01
CA LEU A 43 7.66 7.79 2.30
C LEU A 43 7.48 7.19 0.90
N HIS A 44 8.58 7.03 0.18
CA HIS A 44 8.58 6.40 -1.13
C HIS A 44 8.08 4.95 -1.07
N ALA A 45 8.57 4.15 -0.11
CA ALA A 45 8.14 2.76 0.05
C ALA A 45 6.63 2.65 0.32
N LEU A 46 6.07 3.49 1.20
CA LEU A 46 4.63 3.53 1.48
C LEU A 46 3.80 3.96 0.28
N GLN A 47 4.28 4.95 -0.48
CA GLN A 47 3.65 5.39 -1.72
C GLN A 47 3.62 4.24 -2.74
N VAL A 48 4.77 3.62 -3.03
CA VAL A 48 4.91 2.56 -4.04
C VAL A 48 4.06 1.34 -3.68
N LEU A 49 4.04 0.91 -2.41
CA LEU A 49 3.16 -0.16 -1.94
C LEU A 49 1.69 0.17 -2.21
N THR A 50 1.26 1.39 -1.88
CA THR A 50 -0.15 1.79 -2.04
C THR A 50 -0.53 1.94 -3.51
N GLU A 51 0.35 2.49 -4.36
CA GLU A 51 0.12 2.62 -5.80
C GLU A 51 0.04 1.26 -6.50
N ASN A 52 0.92 0.32 -6.16
CA ASN A 52 0.85 -1.04 -6.69
C ASN A 52 -0.42 -1.76 -6.25
N ALA A 53 -0.87 -1.55 -5.01
CA ALA A 53 -2.12 -2.12 -4.53
C ALA A 53 -3.34 -1.55 -5.29
N ILE A 54 -3.36 -0.25 -5.57
CA ILE A 54 -4.38 0.37 -6.43
C ILE A 54 -4.34 -0.23 -7.83
N GLY A 55 -3.16 -0.40 -8.42
CA GLY A 55 -2.98 -1.07 -9.71
C GLY A 55 -3.56 -2.48 -9.71
N LYS A 56 -3.23 -3.27 -8.68
CA LYS A 56 -3.70 -4.65 -8.53
C LYS A 56 -5.20 -4.73 -8.33
N ALA A 57 -5.80 -3.83 -7.53
CA ALA A 57 -7.24 -3.71 -7.39
C ALA A 57 -7.94 -3.54 -8.75
N LYS A 58 -7.41 -2.65 -9.60
CA LYS A 58 -7.94 -2.41 -10.95
C LYS A 58 -7.78 -3.63 -11.85
N VAL A 59 -6.66 -4.35 -11.76
CA VAL A 59 -6.48 -5.61 -12.49
C VAL A 59 -7.49 -6.65 -12.01
N TRP A 60 -7.73 -6.77 -10.71
CA TRP A 60 -8.70 -7.71 -10.15
C TRP A 60 -10.12 -7.43 -10.64
N ILE A 61 -10.57 -6.17 -10.60
CA ILE A 61 -11.86 -5.73 -11.15
C ILE A 61 -11.97 -6.09 -12.64
N LYS A 62 -10.90 -5.85 -13.40
CA LYS A 62 -10.85 -6.19 -14.83
C LYS A 62 -10.98 -7.69 -15.09
N GLN A 63 -10.36 -8.55 -14.26
CA GLN A 63 -10.50 -10.01 -14.39
C GLN A 63 -11.95 -10.48 -14.21
N ARG A 64 -12.74 -9.75 -13.42
CA ARG A 64 -14.18 -10.00 -13.21
C ARG A 64 -15.07 -9.39 -14.28
N GLN A 65 -14.49 -8.84 -15.35
CA GLN A 65 -15.22 -8.20 -16.46
C GLN A 65 -16.08 -7.01 -16.00
N LEU A 66 -15.72 -6.39 -14.87
CA LEU A 66 -16.39 -5.22 -14.33
C LEU A 66 -15.76 -3.93 -14.89
N PRO A 67 -16.53 -2.82 -14.99
CA PRO A 67 -15.98 -1.52 -15.33
C PRO A 67 -14.90 -1.09 -14.34
N VAL A 68 -13.71 -0.74 -14.83
CA VAL A 68 -12.58 -0.35 -13.99
C VAL A 68 -12.69 1.13 -13.60
N PRO A 69 -12.79 1.47 -12.31
CA PRO A 69 -12.92 2.87 -11.90
C PRO A 69 -11.64 3.69 -12.15
N VAL A 70 -11.82 4.99 -12.37
CA VAL A 70 -10.70 5.94 -12.49
C VAL A 70 -10.07 6.20 -11.13
N SER A 71 -10.90 6.51 -10.13
CA SER A 71 -10.49 6.80 -8.76
C SER A 71 -9.98 5.56 -8.02
N ALA A 72 -8.96 5.76 -7.17
CA ALA A 72 -8.49 4.73 -6.25
C ALA A 72 -9.56 4.35 -5.21
N TYR A 73 -10.29 5.35 -4.69
CA TYR A 73 -11.37 5.11 -3.72
C TYR A 73 -12.48 4.24 -4.33
N ASP A 74 -12.89 4.55 -5.56
CA ASP A 74 -13.94 3.79 -6.25
C ASP A 74 -13.50 2.36 -6.58
N ALA A 75 -12.21 2.15 -6.86
CA ALA A 75 -11.67 0.81 -7.07
C ALA A 75 -11.81 -0.05 -5.81
N PHE A 76 -11.41 0.45 -4.64
CA PHE A 76 -11.57 -0.30 -3.39
C PHE A 76 -13.04 -0.42 -2.94
N ALA A 77 -13.86 0.59 -3.21
CA ALA A 77 -15.31 0.49 -3.01
C ALA A 77 -15.94 -0.60 -3.91
N GLN A 78 -15.45 -0.79 -5.13
CA GLN A 78 -15.88 -1.90 -5.99
C GLN A 78 -15.44 -3.24 -5.39
N LEU A 79 -14.19 -3.40 -4.95
CA LEU A 79 -13.74 -4.64 -4.31
C LEU A 79 -14.60 -5.01 -3.07
N HIS A 80 -15.01 -3.99 -2.31
CA HIS A 80 -15.91 -4.17 -1.16
C HIS A 80 -17.32 -4.62 -1.59
N ARG A 81 -17.92 -3.98 -2.60
CA ARG A 81 -19.20 -4.43 -3.18
C ARG A 81 -19.15 -5.88 -3.67
N GLU A 82 -18.02 -6.28 -4.26
CA GLU A 82 -17.74 -7.64 -4.70
C GLU A 82 -17.36 -8.61 -3.56
N LYS A 83 -17.39 -8.16 -2.30
CA LYS A 83 -17.05 -8.92 -1.09
C LYS A 83 -15.62 -9.50 -1.10
N ILE A 84 -14.70 -8.89 -1.85
CA ILE A 84 -13.28 -9.27 -1.90
C ILE A 84 -12.54 -8.74 -0.66
N ILE A 85 -13.03 -7.63 -0.12
CA ILE A 85 -12.60 -7.00 1.12
C ILE A 85 -13.83 -6.69 1.99
N ASP A 86 -13.65 -6.63 3.30
CA ASP A 86 -14.70 -6.29 4.26
C ASP A 86 -14.74 -4.79 4.59
N ASP A 87 -15.68 -4.39 5.47
CA ASP A 87 -15.87 -3.00 5.88
C ASP A 87 -14.62 -2.42 6.57
N GLU A 88 -13.90 -3.24 7.33
CA GLU A 88 -12.69 -2.81 8.04
C GLU A 88 -11.56 -2.53 7.05
N ALA A 89 -11.32 -3.46 6.12
CA ALA A 89 -10.37 -3.28 5.04
C ALA A 89 -10.72 -2.05 4.19
N LEU A 90 -11.99 -1.80 3.87
CA LEU A 90 -12.38 -0.60 3.11
C LEU A 90 -12.01 0.70 3.85
N ARG A 91 -12.27 0.78 5.17
CA ARG A 91 -11.85 1.93 5.98
C ARG A 91 -10.33 2.10 5.98
N ASN A 92 -9.59 1.00 6.17
CA ASN A 92 -8.13 1.02 6.18
C ASN A 92 -7.55 1.44 4.82
N TRP A 93 -8.15 0.99 3.71
CA TRP A 93 -7.77 1.40 2.36
C TRP A 93 -8.07 2.87 2.09
N THR A 94 -9.20 3.38 2.57
CA THR A 94 -9.53 4.80 2.47
C THR A 94 -8.45 5.66 3.14
N ALA A 95 -8.01 5.26 4.34
CA ALA A 95 -6.92 5.93 5.06
C ALA A 95 -5.58 5.80 4.31
N ALA A 96 -5.23 4.62 3.81
CA ALA A 96 -3.98 4.38 3.06
C ALA A 96 -3.91 5.22 1.76
N ILE A 97 -5.02 5.32 1.02
CA ILE A 97 -5.11 6.13 -0.19
C ILE A 97 -4.97 7.62 0.15
N GLY A 98 -5.63 8.07 1.22
CA GLY A 98 -5.51 9.44 1.72
C GLY A 98 -4.07 9.79 2.10
N LEU A 99 -3.39 8.90 2.82
CA LEU A 99 -1.98 9.04 3.16
C LEU A 99 -1.11 9.15 1.91
N ARG A 100 -1.28 8.25 0.93
CA ARG A 100 -0.55 8.29 -0.34
C ARG A 100 -0.74 9.62 -1.06
N ASN A 101 -1.96 10.15 -1.13
CA ASN A 101 -2.22 11.45 -1.74
C ASN A 101 -1.48 12.57 -0.99
N ARG A 102 -1.42 12.51 0.34
CA ARG A 102 -0.69 13.49 1.16
C ARG A 102 0.82 13.41 0.93
N ILE A 103 1.38 12.19 0.81
CA ILE A 103 2.81 11.98 0.50
C ILE A 103 3.18 12.68 -0.81
N VAL A 104 2.32 12.59 -1.83
CA VAL A 104 2.61 13.13 -3.17
C VAL A 104 2.33 14.62 -3.29
N HIS A 105 1.21 15.10 -2.71
CA HIS A 105 0.69 16.44 -3.00
C HIS A 105 0.87 17.45 -1.87
N ASP A 106 1.11 17.02 -0.64
CA ASP A 106 1.24 17.90 0.53
C ASP A 106 2.49 17.54 1.36
N TYR A 107 3.57 17.21 0.66
CA TYR A 107 4.83 16.73 1.24
C TYR A 107 5.43 17.69 2.28
N LEU A 108 5.36 19.00 2.03
CA LEU A 108 5.94 20.02 2.92
C LEU A 108 5.25 20.08 4.29
N ASN A 109 3.99 19.66 4.37
CA ASN A 109 3.20 19.64 5.60
C ASN A 109 3.04 18.21 6.16
N MET A 110 3.95 17.31 5.79
CA MET A 110 3.96 15.94 6.28
C MET A 110 4.63 15.87 7.65
N ASP A 111 3.89 15.38 8.64
CA ASP A 111 4.44 15.09 9.96
C ASP A 111 5.06 13.68 9.96
N MET A 112 6.40 13.63 9.95
CA MET A 112 7.13 12.36 9.97
C MET A 112 6.90 11.55 11.25
N SER A 113 6.51 12.17 12.38
CA SER A 113 6.24 11.41 13.60
C SER A 113 5.05 10.46 13.42
N ILE A 114 4.03 10.88 12.66
CA ILE A 114 2.88 10.04 12.30
C ILE A 114 3.35 8.89 11.40
N ILE A 115 4.18 9.18 10.40
CA ILE A 115 4.70 8.18 9.47
C ILE A 115 5.54 7.13 10.21
N GLU A 116 6.44 7.56 11.08
CA GLU A 116 7.25 6.67 11.91
C GLU A 116 6.38 5.81 12.84
N SER A 117 5.28 6.36 13.40
CA SER A 117 4.31 5.57 14.18
C SER A 117 3.65 4.49 13.33
N LEU A 118 3.19 4.82 12.12
CA LEU A 118 2.59 3.86 11.19
C LEU A 118 3.56 2.73 10.82
N VAL A 119 4.84 3.06 10.64
CA VAL A 119 5.88 2.06 10.36
C VAL A 119 6.17 1.20 11.59
N LYS A 120 6.28 1.79 12.79
CA LYS A 120 6.42 1.04 14.06
C LYS A 120 5.25 0.06 14.24
N GLU A 121 4.03 0.49 13.97
CA GLU A 121 2.83 -0.35 14.06
C GLU A 121 2.65 -1.30 12.86
N ARG A 122 3.62 -1.32 11.92
CA ARG A 122 3.62 -2.15 10.72
C ARG A 122 2.34 -2.01 9.88
N LYS A 123 1.74 -0.82 9.81
CA LYS A 123 0.48 -0.60 9.06
C LYS A 123 0.60 -0.88 7.56
N TYR A 124 1.82 -0.83 7.01
CA TYR A 124 2.13 -1.20 5.62
C TYR A 124 1.84 -2.68 5.29
N GLN A 125 1.62 -3.52 6.32
CA GLN A 125 1.22 -4.92 6.12
C GLN A 125 -0.12 -5.05 5.38
N LEU A 126 -1.01 -4.06 5.46
CA LEU A 126 -2.24 -4.02 4.67
C LEU A 126 -1.94 -4.14 3.17
N GLN A 127 -1.00 -3.31 2.67
CA GLN A 127 -0.60 -3.29 1.28
C GLN A 127 0.15 -4.56 0.89
N VAL A 128 1.10 -4.97 1.73
CA VAL A 128 1.92 -6.17 1.49
C VAL A 128 1.02 -7.40 1.34
N GLN A 129 0.14 -7.66 2.30
CA GLN A 129 -0.76 -8.83 2.26
C GLN A 129 -1.69 -8.80 1.05
N PHE A 130 -2.17 -7.63 0.66
CA PHE A 130 -2.99 -7.49 -0.55
C PHE A 130 -2.20 -7.78 -1.84
N LEU A 131 -0.95 -7.32 -1.92
CA LEU A 131 -0.06 -7.59 -3.05
C LEU A 131 0.39 -9.06 -3.12
N LEU A 132 0.45 -9.76 -2.00
CA LEU A 132 0.70 -11.20 -1.95
C LEU A 132 -0.54 -12.05 -2.30
N LYS A 133 -1.75 -11.52 -2.09
CA LYS A 133 -3.00 -12.28 -2.34
C LYS A 133 -3.21 -12.58 -3.81
N ILE A 134 -3.28 -13.85 -4.20
CA ILE A 134 -3.53 -14.24 -5.59
C ILE A 134 -4.90 -13.72 -6.06
N ILE A 135 -4.94 -13.16 -7.27
CA ILE A 135 -6.21 -12.75 -7.90
C ILE A 135 -7.00 -14.00 -8.24
N SER A 136 -8.13 -14.18 -7.58
CA SER A 136 -9.11 -15.22 -7.92
C SER A 136 -10.18 -14.63 -8.86
N PRO A 137 -10.55 -15.35 -9.94
CA PRO A 137 -11.65 -14.94 -10.80
C PRO A 137 -12.97 -14.76 -10.02
#